data_AF-A0AB35U290-F1
#
_entry.id   AF-A0AB35U290-F1
#
_cell.length_a   1.000
_cell.length_b   1.000
_cell.length_c   1.000
_cell.angle_alpha   90.00
_cell.angle_beta   90.00
_cell.angle_gamma   90.00
#
_symmetry.space_group_name_H-M   'P 1'
#
loop_
_entity.id
_entity.type
_entity.pdbx_description
1 polymer ?
#
loop_
_entity_poly.entity_id
_entity_poly.type
_entity_poly.pdbx_seq_one_letter_code
_entity_poly.pdbx_strand_id
1 'polypeptide(L)'
;MDSLLMSCHDEVAEKQSAESKNISGKEDGPTMQRLLNDILTDCSTNDQFQFSVTCQECGREWKSKPIAFSKAGIPPAAEGKKVIYAALYQREKEAVYQQAEKDAETHFSRCPICHRWVCDDCFMVCADLDMCRRCAKKLNEEGSIVGIKNES
;
A
#
# COMPACT_ATOMS: atom_id res chain seq x y z
N MET A 1 -50.91 -14.42 15.50
CA MET A 1 -50.54 -13.48 14.42
C MET A 1 -49.65 -12.44 15.10
N ASP A 2 -48.33 -12.42 15.04
CA ASP A 2 -47.29 -13.15 14.34
C ASP A 2 -46.02 -12.88 15.18
N SER A 3 -45.38 -13.93 15.68
CA SER A 3 -44.05 -14.38 15.24
C SER A 3 -42.90 -13.82 16.09
N LEU A 4 -42.21 -14.76 16.74
CA LEU A 4 -40.86 -14.60 17.29
C LEU A 4 -39.90 -14.06 16.22
N LEU A 5 -38.98 -13.19 16.62
CA LEU A 5 -37.60 -13.27 16.14
C LEU A 5 -36.63 -12.95 17.29
N MET A 6 -36.14 -14.06 17.83
CA MET A 6 -34.97 -14.19 18.68
C MET A 6 -33.76 -14.36 17.77
N SER A 7 -32.70 -13.56 17.95
CA SER A 7 -31.26 -13.89 17.85
C SER A 7 -30.46 -12.59 17.67
N CYS A 8 -29.67 -12.19 18.66
CA CYS A 8 -28.25 -12.57 18.87
C CYS A 8 -27.35 -12.06 17.73
N HIS A 9 -26.45 -11.13 18.06
CA HIS A 9 -24.99 -11.20 17.85
C HIS A 9 -24.37 -9.80 17.73
N ASP A 10 -23.78 -9.38 18.85
CA ASP A 10 -22.44 -8.80 18.97
C ASP A 10 -22.08 -7.59 18.08
N GLU A 11 -22.44 -6.41 18.60
CA GLU A 11 -21.78 -5.14 18.33
C GLU A 11 -20.40 -5.09 19.00
N VAL A 12 -19.40 -5.83 18.51
CA VAL A 12 -18.00 -5.59 18.87
C VAL A 12 -17.06 -5.97 17.71
N ALA A 13 -16.70 -4.98 16.89
CA ALA A 13 -15.44 -5.01 16.16
C ALA A 13 -14.59 -3.84 16.67
N GLU A 14 -14.05 -4.10 17.86
CA GLU A 14 -13.12 -3.28 18.59
C GLU A 14 -11.88 -2.99 17.74
N LYS A 15 -11.52 -1.71 17.71
CA LYS A 15 -10.28 -1.19 17.17
C LYS A 15 -9.11 -1.95 17.77
N GLN A 16 -8.23 -2.49 16.93
CA GLN A 16 -6.87 -2.83 17.34
C GLN A 16 -5.89 -2.13 16.40
N SER A 17 -5.54 -0.91 16.82
CA SER A 17 -4.24 -0.33 16.60
C SER A 17 -3.22 -1.22 17.32
N ALA A 18 -2.30 -1.80 16.56
CA ALA A 18 -1.12 -2.44 17.12
C ALA A 18 0.09 -1.64 16.63
N GLU A 19 0.66 -0.88 17.56
CA GLU A 19 1.99 -0.28 17.47
C GLU A 19 3.04 -1.35 17.17
N SER A 20 3.64 -1.30 15.99
CA SER A 20 4.89 -2.01 15.73
C SER A 20 6.05 -1.17 16.23
N LYS A 21 6.65 -1.66 17.32
CA LYS A 21 7.80 -1.06 17.99
C LYS A 21 9.05 -1.13 17.12
N ASN A 22 9.70 0.02 17.08
CA ASN A 22 11.02 0.34 16.57
C ASN A 22 12.11 -0.61 17.11
N ILE A 23 12.92 -1.20 16.22
CA ILE A 23 14.22 -1.79 16.56
C ILE A 23 15.26 -1.23 15.60
N SER A 24 16.12 -0.37 16.14
CA SER A 24 17.29 0.21 15.49
C SER A 24 18.47 -0.75 15.45
N GLY A 25 19.23 -0.75 14.34
CA GLY A 25 20.67 -1.03 14.38
C GLY A 25 21.27 -1.67 13.14
N LYS A 26 21.75 -0.85 12.19
CA LYS A 26 23.16 -0.72 11.77
C LYS A 26 23.28 0.32 10.65
N GLU A 27 24.19 1.28 10.86
CA GLU A 27 24.46 2.38 9.95
C GLU A 27 25.49 1.96 8.89
N ASP A 28 25.09 2.04 7.62
CA ASP A 28 25.99 2.04 6.45
C ASP A 28 25.44 3.07 5.44
N GLY A 29 25.94 4.32 5.50
CA GLY A 29 25.77 5.38 4.48
C GLY A 29 24.33 5.89 4.24
N PRO A 30 24.11 7.14 3.78
CA PRO A 30 22.76 7.63 3.50
C PRO A 30 22.27 7.02 2.18
N THR A 31 21.83 5.77 2.22
CA THR A 31 20.88 5.27 1.24
C THR A 31 19.56 5.94 1.61
N MET A 32 19.14 6.95 0.83
CA MET A 32 17.85 7.63 0.97
C MET A 32 16.70 6.63 0.71
N GLN A 33 16.50 5.71 1.65
CA GLN A 33 15.69 4.52 1.50
C GLN A 33 14.21 4.92 1.51
N ARG A 34 13.59 4.69 0.36
CA ARG A 34 12.16 4.75 0.08
C ARG A 34 11.44 3.79 1.02
N LEU A 35 10.61 4.32 1.91
CA LEU A 35 9.68 3.49 2.68
C LEU A 35 8.29 3.78 2.15
N LEU A 36 7.92 3.11 1.06
CA LEU A 36 6.53 3.07 0.58
C LEU A 36 5.63 2.31 1.55
N ASN A 37 6.24 1.49 2.41
CA ASN A 37 5.57 0.72 3.45
C ASN A 37 4.47 1.53 4.19
N ASP A 38 4.75 2.77 4.60
CA ASP A 38 3.79 3.52 5.41
C ASP A 38 2.60 4.09 4.64
N ILE A 39 2.52 3.92 3.32
CA ILE A 39 1.44 4.51 2.49
C ILE A 39 0.65 3.52 1.64
N LEU A 40 1.06 2.26 1.57
CA LEU A 40 0.23 1.22 0.95
C LEU A 40 -1.02 1.00 1.80
N THR A 41 -2.17 1.21 1.18
CA THR A 41 -3.48 0.94 1.77
C THR A 41 -3.86 -0.49 1.48
N ASP A 42 -4.16 -1.25 2.53
CA ASP A 42 -4.62 -2.63 2.44
C ASP A 42 -6.08 -2.69 1.97
N CYS A 43 -6.28 -3.32 0.82
CA CYS A 43 -7.58 -3.56 0.19
C CYS A 43 -7.88 -5.07 0.13
N SER A 44 -7.21 -5.88 0.95
CA SER A 44 -7.35 -7.34 0.93
C SER A 44 -8.71 -7.78 1.48
N THR A 45 -9.20 -8.91 0.98
CA THR A 45 -10.38 -9.61 1.48
C THR A 45 -9.98 -10.96 2.06
N ASN A 46 -10.94 -11.77 2.51
CA ASN A 46 -10.66 -13.13 2.98
C ASN A 46 -10.16 -14.05 1.85
N ASP A 47 -10.43 -13.73 0.59
CA ASP A 47 -10.13 -14.59 -0.56
C ASP A 47 -8.98 -14.08 -1.42
N GLN A 48 -8.59 -12.81 -1.30
CA GLN A 48 -7.51 -12.23 -2.09
C GLN A 48 -6.79 -11.09 -1.38
N PHE A 49 -5.53 -10.92 -1.72
CA PHE A 49 -4.69 -9.81 -1.30
C PHE A 49 -4.64 -8.76 -2.40
N GLN A 50 -4.84 -7.51 -2.03
CA GLN A 50 -4.68 -6.37 -2.93
C GLN A 50 -4.28 -5.14 -2.11
N PHE A 51 -3.39 -4.33 -2.66
CA PHE A 51 -2.93 -3.10 -2.03
C PHE A 51 -3.08 -1.93 -3.00
N SER A 52 -3.25 -0.73 -2.47
CA SER A 52 -3.33 0.48 -3.28
C SER A 52 -2.46 1.60 -2.72
N VAL A 53 -2.13 2.56 -3.58
CA VAL A 53 -1.47 3.80 -3.16
C VAL A 53 -2.08 4.97 -3.92
N THR A 54 -2.27 6.09 -3.22
CA THR A 54 -2.87 7.29 -3.80
C THR A 54 -1.83 8.40 -3.96
N CYS A 55 -1.75 8.98 -5.15
CA CYS A 55 -0.89 10.11 -5.42
C CYS A 55 -1.32 11.31 -4.58
N GLN A 56 -0.42 11.82 -3.74
CA GLN A 56 -0.71 12.94 -2.83
C GLN A 56 -0.68 14.32 -3.53
N GLU A 57 -0.65 14.35 -4.87
CA GLU A 57 -0.75 15.57 -5.70
C GLU A 57 -1.98 15.61 -6.59
N CYS A 58 -2.33 14.49 -7.24
CA CYS A 58 -3.47 14.43 -8.15
C CYS A 58 -4.60 13.52 -7.68
N GLY A 59 -4.39 12.75 -6.60
CA GLY A 59 -5.38 11.81 -6.08
C GLY A 59 -5.54 10.54 -6.92
N ARG A 60 -4.75 10.34 -7.98
CA ARG A 60 -4.82 9.10 -8.77
C ARG A 60 -4.37 7.92 -7.92
N GLU A 61 -5.18 6.86 -7.94
CA GLU A 61 -4.90 5.62 -7.26
C GLU A 61 -4.21 4.63 -8.20
N TRP A 62 -3.20 3.93 -7.68
CA TRP A 62 -2.66 2.70 -8.27
C TRP A 62 -3.07 1.52 -7.41
N LYS A 63 -3.32 0.37 -8.02
CA LYS A 63 -3.63 -0.89 -7.32
C LYS A 63 -2.69 -1.99 -7.78
N SER A 64 -2.23 -2.79 -6.84
CA SER A 64 -1.54 -4.04 -7.13
C SER A 64 -2.50 -5.00 -7.84
N LYS A 65 -1.93 -5.97 -8.56
CA LYS A 65 -2.71 -7.10 -9.06
C LYS A 65 -3.29 -7.87 -7.87
N PRO A 66 -4.58 -8.28 -7.92
CA PRO A 66 -5.13 -9.16 -6.91
C PRO A 66 -4.43 -10.52 -6.93
N ILE A 67 -4.08 -11.05 -5.77
CA ILE A 67 -3.50 -12.39 -5.61
C ILE A 67 -4.41 -13.19 -4.69
N ALA A 68 -4.91 -14.33 -5.16
CA ALA A 68 -5.79 -15.18 -4.36
C ALA A 68 -5.04 -15.74 -3.14
N PHE A 69 -5.72 -15.76 -1.99
CA PHE A 69 -5.26 -16.50 -0.82
C PHE A 69 -5.30 -18.01 -1.11
N SER A 70 -4.28 -18.76 -0.69
CA SER A 70 -4.18 -20.19 -1.01
C SER A 70 -5.32 -21.06 -0.46
N LYS A 71 -6.08 -20.56 0.53
CA LYS A 71 -7.27 -21.20 1.09
C LYS A 71 -8.59 -20.46 0.80
N ALA A 72 -8.58 -19.54 -0.16
CA ALA A 72 -9.77 -18.83 -0.61
C ALA A 72 -10.91 -19.81 -0.93
N GLY A 73 -12.11 -19.52 -0.41
CA GLY A 73 -13.30 -20.37 -0.60
C GLY A 73 -13.23 -21.79 0.01
N ILE A 74 -12.19 -22.16 0.76
CA ILE A 74 -12.08 -23.47 1.41
C ILE A 74 -12.44 -23.32 2.90
N PRO A 75 -13.55 -23.89 3.39
CA PRO A 75 -13.89 -23.83 4.80
C PRO A 75 -12.90 -24.63 5.66
N PRO A 76 -12.45 -24.13 6.82
CA PRO A 76 -11.66 -24.90 7.76
C PRO A 76 -12.45 -26.10 8.29
N ALA A 77 -11.89 -27.31 8.17
CA ALA A 77 -12.58 -28.54 8.59
C ALA A 77 -12.75 -28.69 10.12
N ALA A 78 -12.04 -27.89 10.92
CA ALA A 78 -12.09 -27.91 12.38
C ALA A 78 -11.65 -26.56 12.96
N GLU A 79 -11.96 -26.30 14.24
CA GLU A 79 -11.61 -25.05 14.92
C GLU A 79 -10.09 -24.79 14.91
N GLY A 80 -9.28 -25.81 15.19
CA GLY A 80 -7.82 -25.69 15.12
C GLY A 80 -7.28 -25.33 13.73
N LYS A 81 -8.01 -25.67 12.65
CA LYS A 81 -7.63 -25.27 11.29
C LYS A 81 -7.89 -23.80 11.03
N LYS A 82 -8.81 -23.15 11.74
CA LYS A 82 -9.02 -21.70 11.62
C LYS A 82 -7.80 -20.92 12.05
N VAL A 83 -7.17 -21.32 13.17
CA VAL A 83 -5.93 -20.71 13.66
C VAL A 83 -4.80 -20.86 12.62
N ILE A 84 -4.68 -22.04 12.03
CA ILE A 84 -3.70 -22.31 10.97
C ILE A 84 -3.97 -21.42 9.74
N TYR A 85 -5.23 -21.27 9.33
CA TYR A 85 -5.60 -20.45 8.17
C TYR A 85 -5.34 -18.97 8.43
N ALA A 86 -5.62 -18.46 9.64
CA ALA A 86 -5.30 -17.09 10.01
C ALA A 86 -3.79 -16.82 9.97
N ALA A 87 -2.97 -17.72 10.51
CA ALA A 87 -1.51 -17.60 10.46
C ALA A 87 -0.99 -17.66 9.01
N LEU A 88 -1.57 -18.53 8.17
CA LEU A 88 -1.21 -18.65 6.77
C LEU A 88 -1.60 -17.39 5.97
N TYR A 89 -2.80 -16.85 6.23
CA TYR A 89 -3.29 -15.63 5.60
C TYR A 89 -2.33 -14.46 5.85
N GLN A 90 -1.91 -14.24 7.10
CA GLN A 90 -0.97 -13.15 7.41
C GLN A 90 0.39 -13.34 6.73
N ARG A 91 0.91 -14.57 6.71
CA ARG A 91 2.18 -14.87 6.04
C ARG A 91 2.12 -14.61 4.53
N GLU A 92 1.06 -15.07 3.86
CA GLU A 92 0.89 -14.85 2.42
C GLU A 92 0.66 -13.38 2.11
N LYS A 93 -0.15 -12.70 2.93
CA LYS A 93 -0.41 -11.27 2.81
C LYS A 93 0.85 -10.43 2.88
N GLU A 94 1.73 -10.70 3.84
CA GLU A 94 3.01 -10.01 3.99
C GLU A 94 3.90 -10.19 2.74
N ALA A 95 3.96 -11.40 2.18
CA ALA A 95 4.71 -11.66 0.95
C ALA A 95 4.14 -10.87 -0.25
N VAL A 96 2.81 -10.80 -0.36
CA VAL A 96 2.15 -10.00 -1.42
C VAL A 96 2.35 -8.50 -1.19
N TYR A 97 2.33 -8.04 0.06
CA TYR A 97 2.58 -6.67 0.43
C TYR A 97 3.97 -6.21 0.01
N GLN A 98 5.02 -6.99 0.31
CA GLN A 98 6.39 -6.70 -0.11
C GLN A 98 6.56 -6.65 -1.63
N GLN A 99 5.80 -7.49 -2.35
CA GLN A 99 5.79 -7.42 -3.81
C GLN A 99 5.07 -6.15 -4.30
N ALA A 100 3.93 -5.81 -3.71
CA ALA A 100 3.18 -4.61 -4.03
C ALA A 100 3.98 -3.33 -3.75
N GLU A 101 4.81 -3.32 -2.70
CA GLU A 101 5.73 -2.22 -2.41
C GLU A 101 6.69 -2.00 -3.58
N LYS A 102 7.42 -3.06 -3.98
CA LYS A 102 8.37 -3.00 -5.09
C LYS A 102 7.70 -2.57 -6.40
N ASP A 103 6.50 -3.08 -6.67
CA ASP A 103 5.75 -2.71 -7.87
C ASP A 103 5.35 -1.22 -7.81
N ALA A 104 4.89 -0.74 -6.66
CA ALA A 104 4.51 0.66 -6.47
C ALA A 104 5.70 1.62 -6.60
N GLU A 105 6.91 1.22 -6.19
CA GLU A 105 8.14 2.02 -6.37
C GLU A 105 8.48 2.30 -7.83
N THR A 106 7.93 1.52 -8.76
CA THR A 106 8.10 1.75 -10.21
C THR A 106 7.14 2.77 -10.80
N HIS A 107 6.12 3.18 -10.04
CA HIS A 107 5.06 4.09 -10.46
C HIS A 107 4.96 5.37 -9.63
N PHE A 108 5.60 5.36 -8.45
CA PHE A 108 5.56 6.44 -7.48
C PHE A 108 6.96 6.84 -7.05
N SER A 109 7.16 8.15 -6.99
CA SER A 109 8.39 8.76 -6.53
C SER A 109 8.13 9.62 -5.30
N ARG A 110 9.04 9.58 -4.33
CA ARG A 110 8.98 10.43 -3.14
C ARG A 110 9.65 11.75 -3.44
N CYS A 111 8.92 12.86 -3.28
CA CYS A 111 9.47 14.18 -3.48
C CYS A 111 10.52 14.51 -2.40
N PRO A 112 11.76 14.92 -2.75
CA PRO A 112 12.81 15.23 -1.77
C PRO A 112 12.51 16.49 -0.97
N ILE A 113 11.68 17.40 -1.49
CA ILE A 113 11.36 18.69 -0.85
C ILE A 113 10.22 18.59 0.16
N CYS A 114 9.17 17.84 -0.16
CA CYS A 114 7.96 17.76 0.69
C CYS A 114 7.63 16.35 1.18
N HIS A 115 8.46 15.36 0.85
CA HIS A 115 8.37 13.95 1.25
C HIS A 115 7.07 13.23 0.91
N ARG A 116 6.18 13.85 0.13
CA ARG A 116 4.98 13.23 -0.41
C ARG A 116 5.31 12.28 -1.54
N TRP A 117 4.54 11.21 -1.61
CA TRP A 117 4.54 10.23 -2.67
C TRP A 117 3.63 10.66 -3.80
N VAL A 118 4.20 10.72 -5.00
CA VAL A 118 3.53 11.26 -6.18
C VAL A 118 3.73 10.27 -7.33
N CYS A 119 2.71 10.10 -8.16
CA CYS A 119 2.84 9.27 -9.36
C CYS A 119 3.79 9.91 -10.36
N ASP A 120 4.26 9.14 -11.34
CA ASP A 120 5.17 9.62 -12.39
C ASP A 120 4.64 10.85 -13.12
N ASP A 121 3.34 10.94 -13.37
CA ASP A 121 2.70 12.12 -13.99
C ASP A 121 2.78 13.40 -13.16
N CYS A 122 3.09 13.29 -11.87
CA CYS A 122 3.23 14.42 -10.94
C CYS A 122 4.67 14.63 -10.49
N PHE A 123 5.60 13.75 -10.88
CA PHE A 123 7.03 13.87 -10.63
C PHE A 123 7.71 14.49 -11.84
N MET A 124 8.43 15.59 -11.62
CA MET A 124 9.13 16.33 -12.65
C MET A 124 10.62 16.03 -12.59
N VAL A 125 11.19 15.77 -13.76
CA VAL A 125 12.63 15.76 -13.97
C VAL A 125 13.08 17.18 -14.22
N CYS A 126 13.89 17.69 -13.29
CA CYS A 126 14.43 19.05 -13.33
C CYS A 126 15.94 18.98 -13.61
N ALA A 127 16.56 20.11 -13.94
CA ALA A 127 17.99 20.13 -14.25
C ALA A 127 18.87 19.69 -13.06
N ASP A 128 18.53 20.18 -11.86
CA ASP A 128 19.35 19.97 -10.65
C ASP A 128 18.78 18.91 -9.71
N LEU A 129 17.46 18.90 -9.50
CA LEU A 129 16.82 18.01 -8.52
C LEU A 129 15.39 17.65 -8.91
N ASP A 130 15.15 16.36 -9.13
CA ASP A 130 13.81 15.87 -9.46
C ASP A 130 12.87 15.98 -8.27
N MET A 131 11.66 16.47 -8.53
CA MET A 131 10.70 16.77 -7.47
C MET A 131 9.27 16.79 -7.99
N CYS A 132 8.29 16.83 -7.08
CA CYS A 132 6.90 16.95 -7.53
C CYS A 132 6.61 18.31 -8.17
N ARG A 133 5.64 18.34 -9.11
CA ARG A 133 5.22 19.56 -9.83
C ARG A 133 4.87 20.75 -8.94
N ARG A 134 4.35 20.48 -7.74
CA ARG A 134 3.99 21.52 -6.77
C ARG A 134 5.23 22.19 -6.20
N CYS A 135 6.29 21.43 -5.92
CA CYS A 135 7.54 21.98 -5.39
C CYS A 135 8.32 22.70 -6.48
N ALA A 136 8.36 22.14 -7.70
CA ALA A 136 9.02 22.80 -8.82
C ALA A 136 8.40 24.17 -9.11
N LYS A 137 7.07 24.26 -9.19
CA LYS A 137 6.37 25.55 -9.33
C LYS A 137 6.68 26.54 -8.20
N LYS A 138 6.82 26.04 -6.97
CA LYS A 138 7.13 26.87 -5.79
C LYS A 138 8.57 27.40 -5.81
N LEU A 139 9.51 26.60 -6.32
CA LEU A 139 10.93 26.95 -6.42
C LEU A 139 11.29 27.63 -7.75
N ASN A 140 10.31 27.77 -8.67
CA ASN A 140 10.51 28.31 -10.01
C ASN A 140 11.51 27.48 -10.85
N GLU A 141 11.47 26.16 -10.65
CA GLU A 141 12.23 25.19 -11.44
C GLU A 141 11.44 24.77 -12.68
N GLU A 142 12.12 24.69 -13.81
CA GLU A 142 11.59 24.12 -15.05
C GLU A 142 11.90 22.61 -15.12
N GLY A 143 11.05 21.86 -15.81
CA GLY A 143 11.24 20.42 -15.94
C GLY A 143 10.17 19.78 -16.80
N SER A 144 10.35 18.49 -17.06
CA SER A 144 9.43 17.67 -17.84
C SER A 144 8.92 16.49 -17.00
N ILE A 145 7.74 15.99 -17.36
CA ILE A 145 7.15 14.81 -16.72
C ILE A 145 7.71 13.56 -17.42
N VAL A 146 7.99 12.50 -16.66
CA VAL A 146 8.60 11.23 -17.14
C VAL A 146 7.66 10.40 -18.05
N GLY A 147 6.48 10.92 -18.40
CA GLY A 147 5.37 10.17 -18.96
C GLY A 147 5.11 10.29 -20.47
N ILE A 148 6.08 10.69 -21.30
CA ILE A 148 5.88 10.57 -22.76
C ILE A 148 6.04 9.10 -23.16
N LYS A 149 5.01 8.29 -22.91
CA LYS A 149 4.85 7.02 -23.63
C LYS A 149 4.36 7.38 -25.04
N ASN A 150 5.28 7.44 -25.99
CA ASN A 150 4.93 7.35 -27.40
C ASN A 150 4.30 5.97 -27.62
N GLU A 151 2.97 5.90 -27.65
CA GLU A 151 2.26 4.74 -28.17
C GLU A 151 2.56 4.67 -29.68
N SER A 152 3.23 3.60 -30.11
CA SER A 152 3.46 3.22 -31.52
C SER A 152 2.65 1.98 -31.85
#